data_AF-A0A1C4RN45-F1
#
_entry.id   AF-A0A1C4RN45-F1
#
_cell.length_a   1.000
_cell.length_b   1.000
_cell.length_c   1.000
_cell.angle_alpha   90.00
_cell.angle_beta   90.00
_cell.angle_gamma   90.00
#
_symmetry.space_group_name_H-M   'P 1'
#
loop_
_entity.id
_entity.type
_entity.pdbx_description
1 polymer ?
#
loop_
_entity_poly.entity_id
_entity_poly.type
_entity_poly.pdbx_seq_one_letter_code
_entity_poly.pdbx_strand_id
1 'polypeptide(L)' 'MIEAYDGKDVVYAGPGDDHVMGGDGNDILLGGSGDDMLHGEAGDDVIVGGSGKDTVEGGPGRNITLP' A
#
# COMPACT_ATOMS: atom_id res chain seq x y z
N MET A 1 -7.10 7.90 -5.49
CA MET A 1 -6.04 7.21 -6.24
C MET A 1 -4.73 7.95 -6.01
N ILE A 2 -3.73 7.24 -5.49
CA ILE A 2 -2.39 7.71 -5.15
C ILE A 2 -1.40 6.75 -5.85
N GLU A 3 -0.38 7.30 -6.51
CA GLU A 3 0.70 6.53 -7.16
C GLU A 3 2.04 7.11 -6.67
N ALA A 4 2.96 6.27 -6.18
CA ALA A 4 4.28 6.71 -5.72
C ALA A 4 5.38 6.60 -6.80
N TYR A 5 5.15 5.78 -7.84
CA TYR A 5 6.09 5.52 -8.95
C TYR A 5 7.40 4.86 -8.46
N ASP A 6 8.45 4.86 -9.29
CA ASP A 6 9.74 4.29 -8.93
C ASP A 6 10.35 5.01 -7.72
N GLY A 7 10.76 4.26 -6.70
CA GLY A 7 11.36 4.84 -5.52
C GLY A 7 11.35 3.95 -4.31
N LYS A 8 11.72 4.54 -3.19
CA LYS A 8 11.37 3.99 -1.90
C LYS A 8 10.48 5.02 -1.25
N ASP A 9 9.21 4.70 -1.16
CA ASP A 9 8.20 5.67 -0.81
C ASP A 9 7.55 5.36 0.54
N VAL A 10 6.99 6.42 1.12
CA VAL A 10 6.14 6.32 2.31
C VAL A 10 4.83 7.01 1.98
N VAL A 11 3.79 6.21 1.79
CA VAL A 11 2.46 6.68 1.41
C VAL A 11 1.51 6.50 2.58
N TYR A 12 0.75 7.54 2.89
CA TYR A 12 -0.39 7.49 3.81
C TYR A 12 -1.64 7.99 3.09
N ALA A 13 -2.62 7.11 2.92
CA ALA A 13 -3.84 7.41 2.17
C ALA A 13 -4.84 8.21 3.01
N GLY A 14 -5.02 7.80 4.27
CA GLY A 14 -5.77 8.55 5.29
C GLY A 14 -7.18 8.00 5.49
N PRO A 15 -8.16 8.86 5.83
CA PRO A 15 -9.55 8.45 5.90
C PRO A 15 -10.24 8.45 4.52
N GLY A 16 -11.06 7.43 4.25
CA GLY A 16 -11.80 7.23 3.02
C GLY A 16 -11.50 5.86 2.42
N ASP A 17 -12.24 5.49 1.38
CA ASP A 17 -11.92 4.29 0.60
C ASP A 17 -10.87 4.69 -0.45
N ASP A 18 -9.61 4.30 -0.24
CA ASP A 18 -8.49 4.73 -1.04
C ASP A 18 -8.01 3.68 -2.05
N HIS A 19 -7.30 4.16 -3.06
CA HIS A 19 -6.61 3.33 -4.06
C HIS A 19 -5.16 3.78 -4.10
N VAL A 20 -4.22 2.91 -3.71
CA VAL A 20 -2.80 3.22 -3.61
C VAL A 20 -1.99 2.24 -4.46
N MET A 21 -1.09 2.75 -5.29
CA MET A 21 -0.03 1.98 -5.94
C MET A 21 1.33 2.49 -5.46
N GLY A 22 2.15 1.58 -4.92
CA GLY A 22 3.52 1.85 -4.48
C GLY A 22 4.39 2.17 -5.67
N GLY A 23 4.62 1.19 -6.54
CA GLY A 23 5.45 1.34 -7.72
C GLY A 23 6.63 0.40 -7.66
N ASP A 24 7.69 0.72 -8.40
CA ASP A 24 8.93 -0.04 -8.30
C ASP A 24 9.74 0.43 -7.08
N GLY A 25 10.03 -0.49 -6.17
CA GLY A 25 10.98 -0.36 -5.07
C GLY A 25 10.40 -0.81 -3.73
N ASN A 26 11.06 -0.45 -2.63
CA ASN A 26 10.72 -1.02 -1.31
C ASN A 26 9.90 -0.04 -0.49
N ASP A 27 8.59 -0.15 -0.57
CA ASP A 27 7.66 0.89 -0.11
C ASP A 27 7.07 0.64 1.27
N ILE A 28 6.54 1.71 1.87
CA ILE A 28 5.66 1.65 3.03
C ILE A 28 4.32 2.28 2.67
N LEU A 29 3.28 1.45 2.60
CA LEU A 29 1.91 1.89 2.30
C LEU A 29 1.04 1.79 3.55
N LEU A 30 0.36 2.87 3.90
CA LEU A 30 -0.54 2.97 5.05
C LEU A 30 -1.92 3.42 4.54
N GLY A 31 -2.91 2.51 4.52
CA GLY A 31 -4.28 2.78 4.06
C GLY A 31 -4.99 3.77 4.97
N GLY A 32 -5.28 3.37 6.20
CA GLY A 32 -5.85 4.26 7.19
C GLY A 32 -7.23 3.78 7.60
N SER A 33 -8.28 4.52 7.27
CA SER A 33 -9.65 4.10 7.63
C SER A 33 -10.58 4.16 6.45
N GLY A 34 -11.30 3.08 6.16
CA GLY A 34 -12.12 2.92 4.97
C GLY A 34 -11.85 1.56 4.37
N ASP A 35 -12.54 1.21 3.28
CA ASP A 35 -12.28 -0.03 2.56
C ASP A 35 -11.25 0.27 1.45
N ASP A 36 -9.96 0.02 1.73
CA ASP A 36 -8.84 0.44 0.88
C ASP A 36 -8.43 -0.63 -0.15
N MET A 37 -7.81 -0.19 -1.25
CA MET A 37 -7.10 -1.06 -2.19
C MET A 37 -5.63 -0.62 -2.30
N LEU A 38 -4.73 -1.45 -1.77
CA LEU A 38 -3.31 -1.13 -1.62
C LEU A 38 -2.45 -2.13 -2.40
N HIS A 39 -1.73 -1.65 -3.41
CA HIS A 39 -0.83 -2.45 -4.24
C HIS A 39 0.62 -2.01 -4.04
N GLY A 40 1.49 -2.89 -3.53
CA GLY A 40 2.93 -2.64 -3.37
C GLY A 40 3.67 -2.55 -4.71
N GLU A 41 3.25 -3.35 -5.69
CA GLU A 41 3.97 -3.56 -6.95
C GLU A 41 5.34 -4.23 -6.72
N ALA A 42 6.45 -3.74 -7.28
CA ALA A 42 7.69 -4.54 -7.33
C ALA A 42 8.68 -4.13 -6.24
N GLY A 43 8.99 -5.02 -5.30
CA GLY A 43 10.03 -4.81 -4.28
C GLY A 43 9.67 -5.45 -2.95
N ASP A 44 10.48 -5.18 -1.92
CA ASP A 44 10.20 -5.66 -0.56
C ASP A 44 9.39 -4.61 0.20
N ASP A 45 8.08 -4.79 0.25
CA ASP A 45 7.13 -3.78 0.76
C ASP A 45 6.63 -4.05 2.19
N VAL A 46 6.21 -2.97 2.86
CA VAL A 46 5.42 -3.00 4.10
C VAL A 46 4.08 -2.32 3.85
N ILE A 47 2.99 -3.08 3.93
CA ILE A 47 1.65 -2.57 3.66
C ILE A 47 0.77 -2.78 4.89
N VAL A 48 0.10 -1.72 5.34
CA VAL A 48 -0.86 -1.75 6.45
C VAL A 48 -2.19 -1.23 5.92
N GLY A 49 -3.23 -2.08 5.91
CA GLY A 49 -4.59 -1.70 5.51
C GLY A 49 -5.17 -0.66 6.46
N GLY A 50 -5.16 -0.97 7.75
CA GLY A 50 -5.73 -0.12 8.79
C GLY A 50 -7.10 -0.64 9.21
N SER A 51 -8.11 0.21 9.19
CA SER A 51 -9.46 -0.15 9.61
C SER A 51 -10.42 -0.17 8.45
N GLY A 52 -11.03 -1.33 8.19
CA GLY A 52 -12.04 -1.49 7.15
C GLY A 52 -11.93 -2.88 6.55
N LYS A 53 -12.45 -3.06 5.34
CA LYS A 53 -12.30 -4.27 4.54
C LYS A 53 -11.35 -4.01 3.39
N ASP A 54 -10.07 -4.13 3.68
CA ASP A 54 -9.03 -3.77 2.75
C ASP A 54 -8.68 -4.92 1.79
N THR A 55 -8.32 -4.55 0.57
CA THR A 55 -7.70 -5.42 -0.43
C THR A 55 -6.23 -5.05 -0.53
N VAL A 56 -5.36 -5.95 -0.07
CA VAL A 56 -3.91 -5.72 -0.04
C VAL A 56 -3.20 -6.72 -0.95
N GLU A 57 -2.46 -6.21 -1.93
CA GLU A 57 -1.59 -6.99 -2.81
C GLU A 57 -0.15 -6.48 -2.68
N GLY A 58 0.75 -7.32 -2.16
CA GLY A 58 2.16 -6.94 -2.02
C GLY A 58 2.96 -6.99 -3.33
N GLY A 59 2.45 -7.62 -4.39
CA GLY A 59 3.21 -7.80 -5.63
C GLY A 59 4.48 -8.67 -5.47
N PRO A 60 5.40 -8.65 -6.46
CA PRO A 60 6.65 -9.41 -6.42
C PRO A 60 7.63 -8.92 -5.36
N GLY A 61 8.17 -9.84 -4.55
CA GLY A 61 9.19 -9.54 -3.54
C GLY A 61 8.85 -10.19 -2.21
N ARG A 62 9.58 -9.84 -1.15
CA ARG A 62 9.32 -10.34 0.20
C ARG A 62 8.60 -9.27 1.01
N ASN A 63 7.29 -9.41 1.05
CA ASN A 63 6.40 -8.39 1.60
C ASN A 63 5.92 -8.71 3.02
N ILE A 64 5.64 -7.66 3.78
CA ILE A 64 4.91 -7.72 5.03
C ILE A 64 3.58 -7.01 4.82
N THR A 65 2.49 -7.76 4.95
CA THR A 65 1.13 -7.19 4.91
C THR A 65 0.49 -7.32 6.27
N LEU A 66 -0.08 -6.23 6.74
CA LEU A 66 -0.85 -6.14 7.97
C LEU A 66 -2.29 -5.73 7.62
N PRO A 67 -3.27 -6.23 8.39
CA PRO A 67 -4.63 -5.74 8.27
C PRO A 67 -4.68 -4.24 8.48
#